data_AF-A0A345WTB3-F1
#
_entry.id   AF-A0A345WTB3-F1
#
_cell.length_a   1.000
_cell.length_b   1.000
_cell.length_c   1.000
_cell.angle_alpha   90.00
_cell.angle_beta   90.00
_cell.angle_gamma   90.00
#
_symmetry.space_group_name_H-M   'P 1'
#
loop_
_entity.id
_entity.type
_entity.pdbx_description
1 polymer ?
#
loop_
_entity_poly.entity_id
_entity_poly.type
_entity_poly.pdbx_seq_one_letter_code
_entity_poly.pdbx_strand_id
1 'polypeptide(L)'
;MQPTGIQSTAGGLSTDTSRLKSADNLKKAGEKFEAVFTGMMLKSMRQTHLAEPLFDSKAIDTFRDMQDQRLAQTMAEHAPMGIGKAMTAFLAKGQANLASQADVNTSVADPPAS
;
A
#
# COMPACT_ATOMS: atom_id res chain seq x y z
N MET A 1 -23.39 46.94 9.97
CA MET A 1 -22.68 46.28 8.86
C MET A 1 -21.41 45.67 9.42
N GLN A 2 -21.35 44.35 9.58
CA GLN A 2 -20.13 43.62 9.95
C GLN A 2 -19.88 42.57 8.84
N PRO A 3 -18.68 42.51 8.24
CA PRO A 3 -18.37 41.54 7.19
C PRO A 3 -18.04 40.18 7.82
N THR A 4 -18.93 39.20 7.66
CA THR A 4 -18.63 37.81 8.01
C THR A 4 -17.67 37.25 6.97
N GLY A 5 -16.46 36.92 7.42
CA GLY A 5 -15.39 36.35 6.61
C GLY A 5 -15.81 35.03 5.96
N ILE A 6 -15.52 34.93 4.67
CA ILE A 6 -15.54 33.72 3.84
C ILE A 6 -14.75 32.57 4.48
N GLN A 7 -15.45 31.51 4.85
CA GLN A 7 -14.87 30.27 5.35
C GLN A 7 -14.24 29.50 4.17
N SER A 8 -12.91 29.36 4.18
CA SER A 8 -12.16 28.61 3.17
C SER A 8 -12.60 27.16 3.11
N THR A 9 -13.24 26.74 2.01
CA THR A 9 -13.59 25.35 1.68
C THR A 9 -12.39 24.58 1.11
N ALA A 10 -11.19 24.79 1.66
CA ALA A 10 -9.96 24.14 1.24
C ALA A 10 -9.48 23.12 2.28
N GLY A 11 -10.25 22.05 2.44
CA GLY A 11 -9.80 20.79 3.06
C GLY A 11 -10.43 19.68 2.23
N GLY A 12 -9.80 19.22 1.16
CA GLY A 12 -8.58 18.42 1.24
C GLY A 12 -9.02 16.98 1.52
N LEU A 13 -9.01 16.15 0.47
CA LEU A 13 -9.31 14.71 0.46
C LEU A 13 -9.58 14.13 1.86
N SER A 14 -10.85 13.89 2.17
CA SER A 14 -11.21 12.96 3.24
C SER A 14 -10.64 11.59 2.88
N THR A 15 -9.41 11.35 3.31
CA THR A 15 -8.82 10.03 3.41
C THR A 15 -9.68 9.30 4.41
N ASP A 16 -10.72 8.64 3.90
CA ASP A 16 -11.60 7.74 4.62
C ASP A 16 -10.78 6.52 5.08
N THR A 17 -9.88 6.79 6.03
CA THR A 17 -8.94 5.86 6.65
C THR A 17 -9.71 4.82 7.45
N SER A 18 -11.03 5.01 7.63
CA SER A 18 -11.97 4.04 8.19
C SER A 18 -11.92 2.69 7.48
N ARG A 19 -11.70 2.65 6.16
CA ARG A 19 -11.56 1.39 5.40
C ARG A 19 -10.27 0.62 5.71
N LEU A 20 -9.25 1.34 6.19
CA LEU A 20 -7.95 0.80 6.59
C LEU A 20 -7.93 0.39 8.08
N LYS A 21 -8.97 0.71 8.86
CA LYS A 21 -9.01 0.44 10.31
C LYS A 21 -9.10 -1.04 10.67
N SER A 22 -9.59 -1.89 9.77
CA SER A 22 -9.62 -3.33 10.05
C SER A 22 -8.25 -3.91 9.74
N ALA A 23 -7.56 -4.42 10.76
CA ALA A 23 -6.30 -5.15 10.60
C ALA A 23 -6.39 -6.23 9.50
N ASP A 24 -7.57 -6.82 9.29
CA ASP A 24 -7.86 -7.75 8.19
C ASP A 24 -7.77 -7.14 6.79
N ASN A 25 -8.18 -5.87 6.61
CA ASN A 25 -8.05 -5.18 5.33
C ASN A 25 -6.59 -4.85 5.03
N LEU A 26 -5.83 -4.45 6.06
CA LEU A 26 -4.38 -4.26 5.93
C LEU A 26 -3.68 -5.59 5.62
N LYS A 27 -4.03 -6.69 6.30
CA LYS A 27 -3.48 -8.02 6.01
C LYS A 27 -3.72 -8.44 4.55
N LYS A 28 -4.97 -8.36 4.07
CA LYS A 28 -5.32 -8.67 2.67
C LYS A 28 -4.62 -7.75 1.67
N ALA A 29 -4.45 -6.46 2.01
CA ALA A 29 -3.70 -5.53 1.17
C ALA A 29 -2.21 -5.89 1.11
N GLY A 30 -1.63 -6.32 2.23
CA GLY A 30 -0.25 -6.81 2.31
C GLY A 30 -0.03 -8.04 1.45
N GLU A 31 -0.91 -9.03 1.53
CA GLU A 31 -0.86 -10.25 0.70
C GLU A 31 -0.91 -9.92 -0.80
N LYS A 32 -1.84 -9.04 -1.22
CA LYS A 32 -1.93 -8.60 -2.62
C LYS A 32 -0.70 -7.84 -3.08
N PHE A 33 -0.15 -6.97 -2.23
CA PHE A 33 1.07 -6.24 -2.54
C PHE A 33 2.26 -7.19 -2.70
N GLU A 34 2.41 -8.15 -1.79
CA GLU A 34 3.49 -9.13 -1.84
C GLU A 34 3.39 -10.03 -3.08
N ALA A 35 2.18 -10.39 -3.52
CA ALA A 35 1.97 -11.10 -4.79
C ALA A 35 2.46 -10.28 -6.00
N VAL A 36 2.12 -8.99 -6.06
CA VAL A 36 2.58 -8.12 -7.16
C VAL A 36 4.10 -7.94 -7.11
N PHE A 37 4.66 -7.70 -5.93
CA PHE A 37 6.10 -7.54 -5.75
C PHE A 37 6.87 -8.81 -6.12
N THR A 38 6.39 -9.98 -5.69
CA THR A 38 6.98 -11.27 -6.05
C THR A 38 6.91 -11.50 -7.55
N GLY A 39 5.79 -11.16 -8.20
CA GLY A 39 5.68 -11.22 -9.65
C GLY A 39 6.69 -10.30 -10.37
N MET A 40 6.88 -9.08 -9.88
CA MET A 40 7.90 -8.16 -10.41
C MET A 40 9.31 -8.73 -10.23
N MET A 41 9.62 -9.30 -9.06
CA MET A 41 10.90 -9.94 -8.79
C MET A 41 11.17 -11.12 -9.73
N LEU A 42 10.21 -12.05 -9.87
CA LEU A 42 10.30 -13.19 -10.79
C LEU A 42 10.52 -12.74 -12.23
N LYS A 43 9.81 -11.70 -12.66
CA LYS A 43 9.98 -11.09 -13.98
C LYS A 43 11.37 -10.49 -14.17
N SER A 44 11.86 -9.71 -13.20
CA SER A 44 13.21 -9.12 -13.25
C SER A 44 14.32 -10.17 -13.25
N MET A 45 14.17 -11.25 -12.48
CA MET A 45 15.11 -12.39 -12.48
C MET A 45 15.15 -13.08 -13.84
N ARG A 46 14.00 -13.23 -14.51
CA ARG A 46 13.95 -13.85 -15.84
C ARG A 46 14.52 -12.94 -16.93
N GLN A 47 14.30 -11.63 -16.83
CA GLN A 47 14.91 -10.64 -17.72
C GLN A 47 16.44 -10.58 -17.60
N THR A 48 17.01 -11.04 -16.48
CA THR A 48 18.47 -11.07 -16.27
C THR A 48 19.15 -12.35 -16.79
N HIS A 49 18.40 -13.37 -17.26
CA HIS A 49 18.95 -14.55 -17.91
C HIS A 49 18.91 -14.44 -19.44
N LEU A 50 20.08 -14.12 -20.01
CA LEU A 50 20.38 -14.13 -21.44
C LEU A 50 20.64 -15.56 -21.94
N ALA A 51 19.59 -16.34 -22.21
CA ALA A 51 19.71 -17.42 -23.18
C ALA A 51 19.10 -16.91 -24.50
N GLU A 52 19.85 -16.97 -25.60
CA GLU A 52 19.42 -16.48 -26.92
C GLU A 52 17.95 -16.84 -27.19
N PRO A 53 17.09 -15.87 -27.55
CA PRO A 53 15.69 -16.13 -27.88
C PRO A 53 15.59 -16.77 -29.26
N LEU A 54 16.09 -18.00 -29.41
CA LEU A 54 15.98 -18.78 -30.64
C LEU A 54 14.58 -19.37 -30.83
N PHE A 55 13.75 -19.37 -29.78
CA PHE A 55 12.39 -19.92 -29.76
C PHE A 55 11.39 -19.06 -28.99
N ASP A 56 11.56 -17.73 -29.00
CA ASP A 56 10.65 -16.85 -28.30
C ASP A 56 9.40 -16.55 -29.15
N SER A 57 8.24 -16.86 -28.60
CA SER A 57 6.95 -16.63 -29.27
C SER A 57 6.03 -15.92 -28.30
N LYS A 58 5.34 -14.87 -28.75
CA LYS A 58 4.39 -14.09 -27.92
C LYS A 58 3.37 -14.95 -27.16
N ALA A 59 3.00 -16.10 -27.72
CA ALA A 59 2.11 -17.07 -27.07
C ALA A 59 2.76 -17.73 -25.84
N ILE A 60 4.05 -18.07 -25.93
CA ILE A 60 4.84 -18.63 -24.84
C ILE A 60 5.03 -17.58 -23.74
N ASP A 61 5.29 -16.32 -24.11
CA ASP A 61 5.38 -15.22 -23.15
C ASP A 61 4.09 -15.01 -22.37
N THR A 62 2.95 -14.99 -23.07
CA THR A 62 1.64 -14.81 -22.43
C THR A 62 1.33 -15.95 -21.47
N PHE A 63 1.62 -17.19 -21.86
CA PHE A 63 1.44 -18.36 -20.99
C PHE A 63 2.33 -18.29 -19.75
N ARG A 64 3.59 -17.88 -19.94
CA ARG A 64 4.56 -17.68 -18.86
C ARG A 64 4.15 -16.57 -17.90
N ASP A 65 3.67 -15.44 -18.41
CA ASP A 65 3.16 -14.35 -17.59
C ASP A 65 1.99 -14.82 -16.72
N MET A 66 1.06 -15.61 -17.26
CA MET A 66 -0.04 -16.19 -16.47
C MET A 66 0.46 -17.20 -15.42
N GLN A 67 1.44 -18.03 -15.79
CA GLN A 67 2.07 -18.96 -14.84
C GLN A 67 2.74 -18.21 -13.69
N ASP A 68 3.49 -17.16 -13.99
CA ASP A 68 4.19 -16.34 -13.01
C ASP A 68 3.20 -15.59 -12.11
N GLN A 69 2.09 -15.10 -12.65
CA GLN A 69 1.00 -14.52 -11.87
C GLN A 69 0.41 -15.52 -10.87
N ARG A 70 0.14 -16.76 -11.30
CA ARG A 70 -0.42 -17.79 -10.40
C ARG A 70 0.60 -18.24 -9.36
N LEU A 71 1.86 -18.37 -9.76
CA LEU A 71 2.95 -18.71 -8.86
C LEU A 71 3.12 -17.63 -7.79
N ALA A 72 3.17 -16.36 -8.18
CA ALA A 72 3.32 -15.25 -7.25
C ALA A 72 2.15 -15.14 -6.25
N GLN A 73 0.92 -15.37 -6.70
CA GLN A 73 -0.25 -15.47 -5.80
C GLN A 73 -0.10 -16.62 -4.79
N THR A 74 0.28 -17.81 -5.27
CA THR A 74 0.44 -18.99 -4.41
C THR A 74 1.56 -18.78 -3.39
N MET A 75 2.67 -18.13 -3.79
CA MET A 75 3.76 -17.79 -2.90
C MET A 75 3.35 -16.76 -1.84
N ALA A 76 2.58 -15.73 -2.21
CA ALA A 76 2.07 -14.77 -1.25
C ALA A 76 1.10 -15.40 -0.22
N GLU A 77 0.34 -16.42 -0.62
CA GLU A 77 -0.61 -17.13 0.26
C GLU A 77 0.08 -18.16 1.18
N HIS A 78 1.01 -18.96 0.65
CA HIS A 78 1.55 -20.14 1.34
C HIS A 78 3.00 -19.98 1.84
N ALA A 79 3.78 -19.10 1.23
CA ALA A 79 5.19 -18.89 1.58
C ALA A 79 5.53 -17.39 1.60
N PRO A 80 4.86 -16.58 2.44
CA PRO A 80 5.09 -15.14 2.49
C PRO A 80 6.52 -14.86 2.96
N MET A 81 7.25 -14.04 2.19
CA MET A 81 8.58 -13.53 2.53
C MET A 81 8.50 -12.44 3.63
N GLY A 82 7.30 -11.94 3.92
CA GLY A 82 7.03 -10.99 4.98
C GLY A 82 7.07 -9.53 4.52
N ILE A 83 7.24 -9.29 3.22
CA ILE A 83 7.34 -7.94 2.65
C ILE A 83 5.97 -7.23 2.73
N GLY A 84 4.88 -7.94 2.46
CA GLY A 84 3.53 -7.40 2.59
C GLY A 84 3.19 -7.07 4.04
N LYS A 85 3.64 -7.90 4.98
CA LYS A 85 3.50 -7.65 6.42
C LYS A 85 4.32 -6.44 6.88
N ALA A 86 5.55 -6.29 6.40
CA ALA A 86 6.40 -5.14 6.73
C ALA A 86 5.80 -3.83 6.21
N MET A 87 5.29 -3.81 4.97
CA MET A 87 4.63 -2.64 4.39
C MET A 87 3.36 -2.24 5.17
N THR A 88 2.52 -3.21 5.52
CA THR A 88 1.28 -2.94 6.25
C THR A 88 1.55 -2.47 7.68
N ALA A 89 2.57 -3.04 8.34
CA ALA A 89 3.03 -2.58 9.64
C ALA A 89 3.59 -1.14 9.59
N PHE A 90 4.36 -0.81 8.55
CA PHE A 90 4.85 0.55 8.32
C PHE A 90 3.70 1.54 8.13
N LEU A 91 2.70 1.18 7.30
CA LEU A 91 1.53 2.03 7.06
C LEU A 91 0.69 2.21 8.34
N ALA A 92 0.44 1.14 9.08
CA ALA A 92 -0.29 1.19 10.35
C ALA A 92 0.43 2.07 11.40
N LYS A 93 1.76 1.96 11.49
CA LYS A 93 2.57 2.80 12.38
C LYS A 93 2.58 4.27 11.96
N GLY A 94 2.64 4.54 10.66
CA GLY A 94 2.50 5.90 10.12
C GLY A 94 1.15 6.52 10.49
N GLN A 95 0.06 5.77 10.38
CA GLN A 95 -1.28 6.21 10.78
C GLN A 95 -1.39 6.50 12.27
N ALA A 96 -0.81 5.65 13.13
CA ALA A 96 -0.80 5.89 14.56
C ALA A 96 -0.07 7.19 14.92
N ASN A 97 1.09 7.46 14.29
CA ASN A 97 1.83 8.71 14.50
C ASN A 97 1.03 9.95 14.06
N LEU A 98 0.30 9.87 12.94
CA LEU A 98 -0.56 10.94 12.43
C LEU A 98 -1.76 11.20 13.36
N ALA A 99 -2.35 10.15 13.93
CA ALA A 99 -3.46 10.26 14.88
C ALA A 99 -3.02 10.86 16.22
N SER A 100 -1.85 10.46 16.74
CA SER A 100 -1.29 11.01 17.98
C SER A 100 -0.94 12.50 17.85
N GLN A 101 -0.54 12.96 16.66
CA GLN A 101 -0.21 14.37 16.43
C GLN A 101 -1.45 15.26 16.30
N ALA A 102 -2.60 14.71 15.90
CA ALA A 102 -3.87 15.42 15.86
C ALA A 102 -4.43 15.72 17.27
N ASP A 103 -4.30 14.78 18.21
CA ASP A 103 -4.79 14.90 19.60
C ASP A 103 -3.97 15.93 20.41
N VAL A 104 -2.64 15.92 20.26
CA VAL A 104 -1.75 16.88 20.93
C VAL A 104 -2.03 18.33 20.48
N ASN A 105 -2.38 18.55 19.21
CA ASN A 105 -2.64 19.89 18.68
C ASN A 105 -3.98 20.49 19.15
N THR A 106 -4.95 19.65 19.52
CA THR A 106 -6.24 20.12 20.10
C THR A 106 -6.17 20.40 21.60
N SER A 107 -5.28 19.75 22.34
CA SER A 107 -5.11 19.98 23.78
C SER A 107 -4.34 21.25 24.13
N VAL A 108 -3.55 21.81 23.20
CA VAL A 108 -2.74 23.03 23.41
C VAL A 108 -3.46 24.33 23.07
N ALA A 109 -4.72 24.27 22.63
CA ALA A 109 -5.45 25.41 22.08
C ALA A 109 -6.31 26.20 23.08
N ASP A 110 -6.27 25.89 24.39
CA ASP A 110 -7.09 26.59 25.39
C ASP A 110 -6.22 27.27 26.47
N PRO A 111 -5.91 28.58 26.34
CA PRO A 111 -5.41 29.36 27.48
C PRO A 111 -6.60 29.74 28.39
N PRO A 112 -6.52 29.54 29.72
CA PRO A 112 -7.53 30.07 30.62
C PRO A 112 -7.52 31.59 30.55
N ALA A 113 -8.64 32.16 30.10
CA ALA A 113 -8.92 33.58 30.23
C ALA A 113 -8.79 33.97 31.72
N SER A 114 -7.91 34.94 32.00
CA SER A 114 -7.85 35.67 33.27
C SER A 114 -7.99 37.15 32.97
#